data_AF-E3L724-F1
#
_entry.id   AF-E3L724-F1
#
_cell.length_a   1.000
_cell.length_b   1.000
_cell.length_c   1.000
_cell.angle_alpha   90.00
_cell.angle_beta   90.00
_cell.angle_gamma   90.00
#
_symmetry.space_group_name_H-M   'P 1'
#
loop_
_entity.id
_entity.type
_entity.pdbx_description
1 polymer ?
#
loop_
_entity_poly.entity_id
_entity_poly.type
_entity_poly.pdbx_seq_one_letter_code
_entity_poly.pdbx_strand_id
1 'polypeptide(L)'
;MNNPSALIQTVPALDGNLVTFLSWRNRLQNVLQLQGFLNIVNKTLPCPNNSDSKEKSAVRSPEQRGYNPEEYGADWDALSDMACSTIQMTLSSDLAIRYESVKPASKLFSTICDAYEKNTRARRLQLQNAFWMARHDPNQPIAKWIARIRMAASDLASVKSTPSDQQICDRLVRGLDDSWKTIRDHLVYSPNKVSLDDAVGAIEAHKISMTTSLDHSDHLPTTAAVAKAKGRPQCYTCSEKGHHSADCPNKKKHLKASARSVEARAGATSVVQLGGYDSNDDEDDSFDEEIDVWG
;
A
#
# COMPACT_ATOMS: atom_id res chain seq x y z
N MET A 1 -26.68 -27.56 -6.69
CA MET A 1 -26.69 -26.95 -5.34
C MET A 1 -25.25 -26.82 -4.88
N ASN A 2 -24.73 -25.59 -4.76
CA ASN A 2 -23.36 -25.37 -4.26
C ASN A 2 -23.29 -25.79 -2.79
N ASN A 3 -22.30 -26.62 -2.43
CA ASN A 3 -22.10 -27.05 -1.05
C ASN A 3 -21.70 -25.82 -0.19
N PRO A 4 -22.56 -25.37 0.74
CA PRO A 4 -22.30 -24.17 1.55
C PRO A 4 -21.06 -24.32 2.45
N SER A 5 -20.66 -25.56 2.77
CA SER A 5 -19.54 -25.87 3.67
C SER A 5 -18.18 -25.46 3.10
N ALA A 6 -18.02 -25.50 1.76
CA ALA A 6 -16.77 -25.11 1.11
C ALA A 6 -16.50 -23.60 1.23
N LEU A 7 -17.56 -22.78 1.29
CA LEU A 7 -17.44 -21.33 1.39
C LEU A 7 -17.03 -20.88 2.81
N ILE A 8 -17.41 -21.66 3.83
CA ILE A 8 -17.07 -21.38 5.24
C ILE A 8 -15.55 -21.41 5.45
N GLN A 9 -14.85 -22.33 4.78
CA GLN A 9 -13.38 -22.43 4.85
C GLN A 9 -12.65 -21.18 4.35
N THR A 10 -13.33 -20.31 3.59
CA THR A 10 -12.74 -19.05 3.12
C THR A 10 -12.82 -17.92 4.13
N VAL A 11 -13.56 -18.10 5.24
CA VAL A 11 -13.67 -17.12 6.32
C VAL A 11 -12.50 -17.36 7.28
N PRO A 12 -11.67 -16.34 7.60
CA PRO A 12 -10.61 -16.49 8.60
C PRO A 12 -11.25 -16.77 9.97
N ALA A 13 -10.68 -17.67 10.77
CA ALA A 13 -11.25 -17.98 12.09
C ALA A 13 -11.16 -16.77 13.02
N LEU A 14 -12.24 -16.45 13.73
CA LEU A 14 -12.23 -15.42 14.79
C LEU A 14 -11.60 -16.02 16.05
N ASP A 15 -10.42 -15.53 16.42
CA ASP A 15 -9.54 -16.08 17.46
C ASP A 15 -9.47 -15.20 18.72
N GLY A 16 -10.30 -14.17 18.82
CA GLY A 16 -10.20 -13.18 19.89
C GLY A 16 -9.38 -11.94 19.52
N ASN A 17 -8.69 -11.95 18.37
CA ASN A 17 -7.90 -10.81 17.92
C ASN A 17 -8.79 -9.76 17.23
N LEU A 18 -8.60 -8.49 17.59
CA LEU A 18 -9.30 -7.37 16.95
C LEU A 18 -8.89 -7.17 15.48
N VAL A 19 -7.69 -7.60 15.10
CA VAL A 19 -7.18 -7.47 13.72
C VAL A 19 -7.89 -8.44 12.77
N THR A 20 -8.19 -9.65 13.24
CA THR A 20 -8.89 -10.67 12.44
C THR A 20 -10.38 -10.37 12.33
N PHE A 21 -10.95 -9.63 13.29
CA PHE A 21 -12.37 -9.32 13.36
C PHE A 21 -12.93 -8.60 12.12
N LEU A 22 -12.28 -7.57 11.58
CA LEU A 22 -12.79 -6.85 10.42
C LEU A 22 -12.80 -7.73 9.16
N SER A 23 -11.72 -8.45 8.91
CA SER A 23 -11.63 -9.40 7.79
C SER A 23 -12.63 -10.55 7.94
N TRP A 24 -12.78 -11.09 9.16
CA TRP A 24 -13.79 -12.09 9.49
C TRP A 24 -15.19 -11.57 9.21
N ARG A 25 -15.56 -10.39 9.73
CA ARG A 25 -16.90 -9.79 9.58
C ARG A 25 -17.26 -9.63 8.10
N ASN A 26 -16.38 -9.01 7.32
CA ASN A 26 -16.61 -8.78 5.89
C ASN A 26 -16.76 -10.10 5.12
N ARG A 27 -15.91 -11.08 5.39
CA ARG A 27 -15.94 -12.35 4.67
C ARG A 27 -17.14 -13.21 5.06
N LEU A 28 -17.49 -13.24 6.35
CA LEU A 28 -18.68 -13.91 6.85
C LEU A 28 -19.96 -13.31 6.27
N GLN A 29 -20.08 -11.98 6.20
CA GLN A 29 -21.24 -11.33 5.57
C GLN A 29 -21.42 -11.74 4.11
N ASN A 30 -20.33 -11.84 3.34
CA ASN A 30 -20.38 -12.34 1.96
C ASN A 30 -20.85 -13.79 1.89
N VAL A 31 -20.37 -14.67 2.78
CA VAL A 31 -20.81 -16.08 2.84
C VAL A 31 -22.28 -16.17 3.21
N LEU A 32 -22.73 -15.44 4.22
CA LEU A 32 -24.14 -15.39 4.62
C LEU A 32 -25.04 -14.83 3.52
N GLN A 33 -24.55 -13.88 2.72
CA GLN A 33 -25.28 -13.36 1.56
C GLN A 33 -25.45 -14.42 0.48
N LEU A 34 -24.38 -15.14 0.13
CA LEU A 34 -24.40 -16.22 -0.86
C LEU A 34 -25.28 -17.40 -0.43
N GLN A 35 -25.40 -17.63 0.89
CA GLN A 35 -26.27 -18.64 1.47
C GLN A 35 -27.73 -18.18 1.64
N GLY A 36 -28.02 -16.88 1.43
CA GLY A 36 -29.36 -16.32 1.59
C GLY A 36 -29.76 -15.99 3.03
N PHE A 37 -28.86 -16.14 3.99
CA PHE A 37 -29.13 -15.96 5.43
C PHE A 37 -28.90 -14.53 5.94
N LEU A 38 -28.24 -13.68 5.15
CA LEU A 38 -27.86 -12.32 5.57
C LEU A 38 -29.07 -11.50 6.05
N ASN A 39 -30.24 -11.70 5.46
CA ASN A 39 -31.44 -10.95 5.82
C ASN A 39 -31.98 -11.28 7.22
N ILE A 40 -31.78 -12.52 7.68
CA ILE A 40 -32.18 -12.96 9.02
C ILE A 40 -31.19 -12.40 10.05
N VAL A 41 -29.90 -12.48 9.74
CA VAL A 41 -28.83 -11.96 10.61
C VAL A 41 -28.92 -10.45 10.79
N ASN A 42 -29.23 -9.70 9.73
CA ASN A 42 -29.40 -8.24 9.76
C ASN A 42 -30.79 -7.78 10.24
N LYS A 43 -31.68 -8.69 10.62
CA LYS A 43 -33.07 -8.40 11.02
C LYS A 43 -33.93 -7.74 9.93
N THR A 44 -33.56 -7.85 8.65
CA THR A 44 -34.39 -7.35 7.54
C THR A 44 -35.59 -8.25 7.24
N LEU A 45 -35.58 -9.50 7.70
CA LEU A 45 -36.77 -10.35 7.82
C LEU A 45 -37.24 -10.37 9.28
N PRO A 46 -38.39 -9.76 9.61
CA PRO A 46 -38.95 -9.82 10.96
C PRO A 46 -39.31 -11.26 11.33
N CYS A 47 -39.02 -11.66 12.57
CA CYS A 47 -39.52 -12.91 13.13
C CYS A 47 -41.06 -12.86 13.14
N PRO A 48 -41.76 -13.90 12.64
CA PRO A 48 -43.20 -14.00 12.82
C PRO A 48 -43.51 -14.15 14.32
N ASN A 49 -44.30 -13.23 14.88
CA ASN A 49 -44.74 -13.29 16.27
C ASN A 49 -45.86 -14.34 16.40
N ASN A 50 -45.57 -15.47 17.05
CA ASN A 50 -46.59 -16.49 17.41
C ASN A 50 -47.42 -16.12 18.65
N SER A 51 -47.69 -14.83 18.91
CA SER A 51 -48.39 -14.43 20.15
C SER A 51 -49.91 -14.35 20.05
N ASP A 52 -50.52 -14.20 18.88
CA ASP A 52 -51.98 -13.96 18.83
C ASP A 52 -52.67 -14.69 17.67
N SER A 53 -53.08 -15.94 17.91
CA SER A 53 -54.40 -16.45 17.50
C SER A 53 -54.58 -17.90 17.94
N LYS A 54 -55.02 -18.09 19.18
CA LYS A 54 -55.87 -19.25 19.50
C LYS A 54 -57.20 -19.05 18.77
N GLU A 55 -57.36 -19.61 17.56
CA GLU A 55 -58.70 -19.94 17.10
C GLU A 55 -58.76 -21.18 16.19
N LYS A 56 -59.12 -22.29 16.86
CA LYS A 56 -59.89 -23.46 16.42
C LYS A 56 -59.54 -24.10 15.07
N SER A 57 -59.01 -25.32 15.17
CA SER A 57 -59.06 -26.36 14.12
C SER A 57 -60.46 -26.47 13.50
N ALA A 58 -60.52 -26.33 12.19
CA ALA A 58 -61.55 -26.94 11.37
C ALA A 58 -60.86 -27.74 10.25
N VAL A 59 -61.12 -29.04 10.24
CA VAL A 59 -60.74 -29.99 9.18
C VAL A 59 -61.25 -29.50 7.82
N ARG A 60 -60.39 -29.44 6.78
CA ARG A 60 -60.79 -29.50 5.35
C ARG A 60 -59.64 -29.77 4.35
N SER A 61 -60.07 -30.19 3.16
CA SER A 61 -59.46 -30.99 2.08
C SER A 61 -58.15 -30.52 1.40
N PRO A 62 -57.46 -31.42 0.64
CA PRO A 62 -56.08 -31.25 0.16
C PRO A 62 -55.84 -30.21 -0.94
N GLU A 63 -56.86 -29.57 -1.51
CA GLU A 63 -56.69 -28.69 -2.69
C GLU A 63 -56.57 -27.19 -2.41
N GLN A 64 -56.61 -26.72 -1.16
CA GLN A 64 -56.32 -25.31 -0.84
C GLN A 64 -54.91 -25.17 -0.26
N ARG A 65 -53.91 -24.97 -1.14
CA ARG A 65 -52.55 -24.54 -0.79
C ARG A 65 -52.57 -23.06 -0.37
N GLY A 66 -53.30 -22.78 0.71
CA GLY A 66 -53.39 -21.48 1.35
C GLY A 66 -52.30 -21.30 2.40
N TYR A 67 -51.70 -20.12 2.39
CA TYR A 67 -50.72 -19.57 3.33
C TYR A 67 -50.84 -20.13 4.76
N ASN A 68 -49.81 -20.86 5.23
CA ASN A 68 -49.68 -21.34 6.59
C ASN A 68 -48.62 -20.50 7.36
N PRO A 69 -49.01 -19.70 8.35
CA PRO A 69 -48.08 -18.94 9.19
C PRO A 69 -47.12 -19.81 10.01
N GLU A 70 -47.51 -21.04 10.35
CA GLU A 70 -46.69 -21.96 11.15
C GLU A 70 -45.51 -22.51 10.34
N GLU A 71 -45.70 -22.78 9.05
CA GLU A 71 -44.63 -23.16 8.12
C GLU A 71 -43.61 -22.02 7.96
N TYR A 72 -44.07 -20.77 7.90
CA TYR A 72 -43.20 -19.60 7.81
C TYR A 72 -42.34 -19.40 9.08
N GLY A 73 -42.88 -19.69 10.27
CA GLY A 73 -42.15 -19.64 11.54
C GLY A 73 -41.11 -20.76 11.68
N ALA A 74 -41.50 -21.99 11.38
CA ALA A 74 -40.60 -23.15 11.40
C ALA A 74 -39.47 -23.01 10.36
N ASP A 75 -39.77 -22.48 9.18
CA ASP A 75 -38.77 -22.16 8.16
C ASP A 75 -37.82 -21.06 8.64
N TRP A 76 -38.33 -20.03 9.32
CA TRP A 76 -37.49 -18.97 9.89
C TRP A 76 -36.56 -19.48 10.99
N ASP A 77 -37.05 -20.31 11.91
CA ASP A 77 -36.25 -20.92 12.98
C ASP A 77 -35.17 -21.84 12.41
N ALA A 78 -35.50 -22.66 11.40
CA ALA A 78 -34.53 -23.51 10.71
C ALA A 78 -33.45 -22.68 10.00
N LEU A 79 -33.82 -21.59 9.33
CA LEU A 79 -32.87 -20.68 8.68
C LEU A 79 -32.00 -19.94 9.71
N SER A 80 -32.57 -19.54 10.85
CA SER A 80 -31.85 -18.92 11.97
C SER A 80 -30.87 -19.90 12.61
N ASP A 81 -31.24 -21.17 12.79
CA ASP A 81 -30.35 -22.20 13.34
C ASP A 81 -29.22 -22.56 12.37
N MET A 82 -29.48 -22.60 11.06
CA MET A 82 -28.43 -22.73 10.05
C MET A 82 -27.47 -21.55 10.08
N ALA A 83 -27.98 -20.32 10.20
CA ALA A 83 -27.14 -19.13 10.31
C ALA A 83 -26.30 -19.14 11.61
N CYS A 84 -26.87 -19.56 12.74
CA CYS A 84 -26.14 -19.75 14.00
C CYS A 84 -24.99 -20.74 13.81
N SER A 85 -25.26 -21.89 13.18
CA SER A 85 -24.27 -22.94 12.93
C SER A 85 -23.13 -22.44 12.03
N THR A 86 -23.45 -21.73 10.94
CA THR A 86 -22.44 -21.11 10.07
C THR A 86 -21.56 -20.13 10.83
N ILE A 87 -22.16 -19.25 11.67
CA ILE A 87 -21.39 -18.30 12.47
C ILE A 87 -20.47 -19.07 13.44
N GLN A 88 -20.99 -20.04 14.19
CA GLN A 88 -20.22 -20.84 15.14
C GLN A 88 -19.04 -21.56 14.49
N MET A 89 -19.20 -22.10 13.27
CA MET A 89 -18.10 -22.75 12.53
C MET A 89 -16.95 -21.82 12.13
N THR A 90 -17.17 -20.50 12.16
CA THR A 90 -16.12 -19.51 11.88
C THR A 90 -15.44 -18.95 13.13
N LEU A 91 -15.86 -19.41 14.31
CA LEU A 91 -15.29 -19.01 15.58
C LEU A 91 -14.23 -20.03 16.04
N SER A 92 -13.22 -19.56 16.77
CA SER A 92 -12.37 -20.42 17.58
C SER A 92 -13.19 -21.17 18.65
N SER A 93 -12.68 -22.30 19.12
CA SER A 93 -13.34 -23.19 20.08
C SER A 93 -13.82 -22.45 21.33
N ASP A 94 -12.98 -21.57 21.90
CA ASP A 94 -13.31 -20.81 23.12
C ASP A 94 -14.46 -19.81 22.90
N LEU A 95 -14.50 -19.17 21.72
CA LEU A 95 -15.58 -18.25 21.37
C LEU A 95 -16.87 -19.00 21.03
N ALA A 96 -16.77 -20.15 20.37
CA ALA A 96 -17.93 -21.00 20.08
C ALA A 96 -18.63 -21.43 21.39
N ILE A 97 -17.86 -21.86 22.39
CA ILE A 97 -18.38 -22.20 23.73
C ILE A 97 -19.01 -20.98 24.38
N ARG A 98 -18.35 -19.82 24.34
CA ARG A 98 -18.86 -18.57 24.94
C ARG A 98 -20.23 -18.17 24.39
N TYR A 99 -20.45 -18.34 23.09
CA TYR A 99 -21.64 -17.87 22.41
C TYR A 99 -22.64 -18.98 22.04
N GLU A 100 -22.43 -20.21 22.52
CA GLU A 100 -23.23 -21.39 22.18
C GLU A 100 -24.73 -21.20 22.41
N SER A 101 -25.10 -20.58 23.53
CA SER A 101 -26.50 -20.40 23.95
C SER A 101 -27.19 -19.18 23.34
N VAL A 102 -26.48 -18.37 22.54
CA VAL A 102 -27.03 -17.12 22.01
C VAL A 102 -27.83 -17.41 20.74
N LYS A 103 -29.16 -17.38 20.88
CA LYS A 103 -30.12 -17.41 19.78
C LYS A 103 -31.04 -16.18 19.85
N PRO A 104 -31.67 -15.74 18.74
CA PRO A 104 -31.50 -16.20 17.35
C PRO A 104 -30.22 -15.66 16.69
N ALA A 105 -29.94 -16.04 15.44
CA ALA A 105 -28.70 -15.68 14.72
C ALA A 105 -28.42 -14.17 14.67
N SER A 106 -29.46 -13.35 14.60
CA SER A 106 -29.33 -11.89 14.64
C SER A 106 -28.75 -11.39 15.97
N LYS A 107 -29.16 -11.97 17.09
CA LYS A 107 -28.64 -11.64 18.42
C LYS A 107 -27.22 -12.15 18.59
N LEU A 108 -26.91 -13.34 18.08
CA LEU A 108 -25.55 -13.90 18.09
C LEU A 108 -24.59 -12.97 17.36
N PHE A 109 -24.91 -12.64 16.11
CA PHE A 109 -24.07 -11.78 15.29
C PHE A 109 -23.91 -10.38 15.88
N SER A 110 -25.00 -9.75 16.35
CA SER A 110 -24.92 -8.43 16.98
C SER A 110 -24.10 -8.45 18.27
N THR A 111 -24.25 -9.48 19.10
CA THR A 111 -23.49 -9.59 20.36
C THR A 111 -22.00 -9.73 20.11
N ILE A 112 -21.61 -10.52 19.09
CA ILE A 112 -20.20 -10.63 18.68
C ILE A 112 -19.74 -9.28 18.12
N CYS A 113 -20.48 -8.66 17.20
CA CYS A 113 -20.12 -7.36 16.67
C CYS A 113 -19.94 -6.34 17.79
N ASP A 114 -20.90 -6.21 18.71
CA ASP A 114 -20.83 -5.27 19.83
C ASP A 114 -19.64 -5.54 20.75
N ALA A 115 -19.28 -6.81 20.99
CA ALA A 115 -18.14 -7.15 21.84
C ALA A 115 -16.80 -6.66 21.26
N TYR A 116 -16.63 -6.74 19.93
CA TYR A 116 -15.41 -6.34 19.23
C TYR A 116 -15.45 -4.89 18.73
N GLU A 117 -16.65 -4.37 18.46
CA GLU A 117 -16.90 -3.00 17.99
C GLU A 117 -16.97 -2.01 19.14
N LYS A 118 -17.09 -2.46 20.39
CA LYS A 118 -16.86 -1.64 21.58
C LYS A 118 -15.60 -0.82 21.36
N ASN A 119 -15.81 0.49 21.21
CA ASN A 119 -14.78 1.48 20.99
C ASN A 119 -14.05 1.72 22.33
N THR A 120 -13.34 0.71 22.82
CA THR A 120 -12.58 0.80 24.06
C THR A 120 -11.38 1.71 23.84
N ARG A 121 -10.90 2.37 24.91
CA ARG A 121 -9.69 3.19 24.84
C ARG A 121 -8.48 2.39 24.35
N ALA A 122 -8.35 1.15 24.81
CA ALA A 122 -7.28 0.24 24.39
C ALA A 122 -7.32 -0.04 22.88
N ARG A 123 -8.51 -0.32 22.31
CA ARG A 123 -8.67 -0.55 20.88
C ARG A 123 -8.31 0.68 20.04
N ARG A 124 -8.76 1.88 20.45
CA ARG A 124 -8.38 3.12 19.73
C ARG A 124 -6.86 3.30 19.70
N LEU A 125 -6.21 3.12 20.84
CA LEU A 125 -4.76 3.28 20.94
C LEU A 125 -4.03 2.24 20.08
N GLN A 126 -4.50 0.98 20.08
CA GLN A 126 -3.93 -0.07 19.22
C GLN A 126 -4.05 0.28 17.73
N LEU A 127 -5.23 0.74 17.28
CA LEU A 127 -5.45 1.11 15.87
C LEU A 127 -4.64 2.35 15.46
N GLN A 128 -4.56 3.35 16.35
CA GLN A 128 -3.71 4.51 16.14
C GLN A 128 -2.24 4.11 16.01
N ASN A 129 -1.74 3.25 16.90
CA ASN A 129 -0.38 2.74 16.82
C ASN A 129 -0.16 1.95 15.52
N ALA A 130 -1.10 1.08 15.15
CA ALA A 130 -1.02 0.28 13.94
C ALA A 130 -0.94 1.13 12.66
N PHE A 131 -1.59 2.29 12.63
CA PHE A 131 -1.51 3.24 11.52
C PHE A 131 -0.24 4.12 11.60
N TRP A 132 -0.04 4.84 12.71
CA TRP A 132 1.01 5.86 12.84
C TRP A 132 2.42 5.28 12.93
N MET A 133 2.58 4.06 13.43
CA MET A 133 3.88 3.39 13.57
C MET A 133 4.13 2.34 12.48
N ALA A 134 3.24 2.19 11.50
CA ALA A 134 3.41 1.24 10.41
C ALA A 134 4.70 1.52 9.62
N ARG A 135 5.51 0.50 9.32
CA ARG A 135 6.70 0.60 8.46
C ARG A 135 6.65 -0.41 7.33
N HIS A 136 7.17 -0.02 6.17
CA HIS A 136 7.41 -0.91 5.04
C HIS A 136 8.48 -1.93 5.42
N ASP A 137 8.22 -3.21 5.13
CA ASP A 137 9.21 -4.28 5.24
C ASP A 137 9.85 -4.47 3.85
N PRO A 138 11.16 -4.23 3.69
CA PRO A 138 11.83 -4.34 2.38
C PRO A 138 11.78 -5.75 1.79
N ASN A 139 11.53 -6.78 2.60
CA ASN A 139 11.43 -8.17 2.13
C ASN A 139 10.03 -8.52 1.60
N GLN A 140 9.05 -7.63 1.76
CA GLN A 140 7.69 -7.85 1.29
C GLN A 140 7.41 -7.00 0.04
N PRO A 141 6.51 -7.43 -0.86
CA PRO A 141 6.10 -6.61 -1.98
C PRO A 141 5.47 -5.28 -1.52
N ILE A 142 5.82 -4.17 -2.18
CA ILE A 142 5.26 -2.83 -1.89
C ILE A 142 3.73 -2.78 -1.91
N ALA A 143 3.08 -3.62 -2.73
CA ALA A 143 1.62 -3.73 -2.77
C ALA A 143 1.02 -4.17 -1.42
N LYS A 144 1.72 -5.03 -0.66
CA LYS A 144 1.29 -5.42 0.69
C LYS A 144 1.38 -4.23 1.65
N TRP A 145 2.37 -3.37 1.49
CA TRP A 145 2.51 -2.15 2.27
C TRP A 145 1.39 -1.14 1.99
N ILE A 146 1.09 -0.87 0.72
CA ILE A 146 -0.02 -0.02 0.31
C ILE A 146 -1.34 -0.57 0.87
N ALA A 147 -1.57 -1.87 0.76
CA ALA A 147 -2.75 -2.53 1.31
C ALA A 147 -2.83 -2.38 2.84
N ARG A 148 -1.72 -2.57 3.56
CA ARG A 148 -1.65 -2.41 5.01
C ARG A 148 -2.07 -1.02 5.48
N ILE A 149 -1.58 0.03 4.82
CA ILE A 149 -1.94 1.41 5.16
C ILE A 149 -3.42 1.69 4.90
N ARG A 150 -3.96 1.21 3.76
CA ARG A 150 -5.40 1.35 3.44
C ARG A 150 -6.30 0.61 4.44
N MET A 151 -5.90 -0.58 4.86
CA MET A 151 -6.62 -1.34 5.90
C MET A 151 -6.57 -0.61 7.24
N ALA A 152 -5.40 -0.16 7.69
CA ALA A 152 -5.26 0.56 8.95
C ALA A 152 -6.08 1.88 8.97
N ALA A 153 -6.15 2.59 7.84
CA ALA A 153 -7.01 3.77 7.70
C ALA A 153 -8.51 3.42 7.81
N SER A 154 -8.93 2.32 7.20
CA SER A 154 -10.31 1.81 7.28
C SER A 154 -10.67 1.37 8.70
N ASP A 155 -9.74 0.75 9.42
CA ASP A 155 -9.92 0.35 10.81
C ASP A 155 -10.09 1.58 11.72
N LEU A 156 -9.31 2.64 11.48
CA LEU A 156 -9.47 3.93 12.17
C LEU A 156 -10.82 4.60 11.87
N ALA A 157 -11.30 4.52 10.62
CA ALA A 157 -12.63 4.99 10.26
C ALA A 157 -13.73 4.24 11.03
N SER A 158 -13.56 2.93 11.27
CA SER A 158 -14.53 2.12 12.03
C SER A 158 -14.70 2.58 13.49
N VAL A 159 -13.69 3.22 14.09
CA VAL A 159 -13.74 3.78 15.45
C VAL A 159 -14.05 5.28 15.47
N LYS A 160 -14.60 5.82 14.37
CA LYS A 160 -14.93 7.25 14.17
C LYS A 160 -13.71 8.17 14.26
N SER A 161 -12.53 7.66 13.92
CA SER A 161 -11.26 8.41 13.91
C SER A 161 -10.67 8.42 12.50
N THR A 162 -11.47 8.79 11.50
CA THR A 162 -11.10 8.73 10.09
C THR A 162 -9.91 9.64 9.77
N PRO A 163 -8.76 9.09 9.31
CA PRO A 163 -7.66 9.92 8.83
C PRO A 163 -8.02 10.56 7.48
N SER A 164 -7.56 11.77 7.24
CA SER A 164 -7.74 12.43 5.94
C SER A 164 -6.88 11.78 4.87
N ASP A 165 -7.26 11.92 3.60
CA ASP A 165 -6.46 11.41 2.47
C ASP A 165 -5.02 11.93 2.49
N GLN A 166 -4.81 13.16 2.96
CA GLN A 166 -3.47 13.71 3.16
C GLN A 166 -2.70 12.96 4.26
N GLN A 167 -3.34 12.66 5.40
CA GLN A 167 -2.70 11.89 6.46
C GLN A 167 -2.36 10.47 6.01
N ILE A 168 -3.21 9.86 5.17
CA ILE A 168 -2.95 8.55 4.57
C ILE A 168 -1.76 8.64 3.59
N CYS A 169 -1.71 9.68 2.75
CA CYS A 169 -0.60 9.94 1.83
C CYS A 169 0.72 10.15 2.58
N ASP A 170 0.73 11.05 3.57
CA ASP A 170 1.92 11.34 4.38
C ASP A 170 2.41 10.10 5.13
N ARG A 171 1.48 9.28 5.65
CA ARG A 171 1.82 8.01 6.32
C ARG A 171 2.42 7.00 5.34
N LEU A 172 1.86 6.89 4.14
CA LEU A 172 2.36 5.99 3.09
C LEU A 172 3.80 6.33 2.72
N VAL A 173 4.10 7.61 2.50
CA VAL A 173 5.43 8.10 2.09
C VAL A 173 6.44 8.02 3.24
N ARG A 174 6.09 8.49 4.45
CA ARG A 174 7.00 8.47 5.62
C ARG A 174 7.26 7.07 6.16
N GLY A 175 6.40 6.10 5.86
CA GLY A 175 6.54 4.72 6.29
C GLY A 175 7.43 3.87 5.39
N LEU A 176 7.85 4.38 4.23
CA LEU A 176 8.75 3.68 3.31
C LEU A 176 10.11 3.41 3.95
N ASP A 177 10.64 2.22 3.63
CA ASP A 177 11.99 1.80 4.02
C ASP A 177 13.05 2.72 3.39
N ASP A 178 14.23 2.79 4.01
CA ASP A 178 15.32 3.64 3.53
C ASP A 178 15.85 3.25 2.15
N SER A 179 15.65 2.01 1.70
CA SER A 179 15.94 1.61 0.32
C SER A 179 15.10 2.38 -0.73
N TRP A 180 14.04 3.06 -0.29
CA TRP A 180 13.14 3.88 -1.11
C TRP A 180 13.32 5.39 -0.86
N LYS A 181 14.42 5.79 -0.21
CA LYS A 181 14.70 7.19 0.14
C LYS A 181 14.56 8.15 -1.05
N THR A 182 15.05 7.77 -2.24
CA THR A 182 15.02 8.63 -3.43
C THR A 182 13.60 9.07 -3.79
N ILE A 183 12.67 8.12 -3.91
CA ILE A 183 11.27 8.44 -4.22
C ILE A 183 10.56 9.10 -3.04
N ARG A 184 10.89 8.70 -1.80
CA ARG A 184 10.36 9.34 -0.59
C ARG A 184 10.70 10.83 -0.57
N ASP A 185 11.95 11.19 -0.78
CA ASP A 185 12.41 12.57 -0.75
C ASP A 185 11.77 13.38 -1.89
N HIS A 186 11.67 12.79 -3.10
CA HIS A 186 10.97 13.42 -4.23
C HIS A 186 9.48 13.73 -3.91
N LEU A 187 8.79 12.81 -3.23
CA LEU A 187 7.37 12.99 -2.87
C LEU A 187 7.20 13.98 -1.71
N VAL A 188 8.08 13.93 -0.69
CA VAL A 188 8.02 14.81 0.50
C VAL A 188 8.31 16.26 0.13
N TYR A 189 9.30 16.51 -0.73
CA TYR A 189 9.71 17.86 -1.12
C TYR A 189 9.05 18.35 -2.41
N SER A 190 8.01 17.65 -2.90
CA SER A 190 7.24 18.10 -4.04
C SER A 190 6.60 19.47 -3.75
N PRO A 191 6.72 20.46 -4.65
CA PRO A 191 6.16 21.80 -4.44
C PRO A 191 4.62 21.80 -4.48
N ASN A 192 4.02 20.78 -5.11
CA ASN A 192 2.58 20.61 -5.20
C ASN A 192 2.11 19.56 -4.20
N LYS A 193 0.91 19.77 -3.64
CA LYS A 193 0.21 18.77 -2.83
C LYS A 193 0.03 17.50 -3.65
N VAL A 194 0.67 16.41 -3.23
CA VAL A 194 0.58 15.11 -3.88
C VAL A 194 -0.69 14.39 -3.42
N SER A 195 -1.55 14.00 -4.36
CA SER A 195 -2.73 13.20 -4.02
C SER A 195 -2.33 11.77 -3.61
N LEU A 196 -3.21 11.08 -2.89
CA LEU A 196 -2.95 9.69 -2.48
C LEU A 196 -2.71 8.77 -3.71
N ASP A 197 -3.47 8.97 -4.78
CA ASP A 197 -3.36 8.16 -5.98
C ASP A 197 -2.08 8.46 -6.77
N ASP A 198 -1.69 9.74 -6.86
CA ASP A 198 -0.41 10.12 -7.48
C ASP A 198 0.78 9.52 -6.71
N ALA A 199 0.73 9.54 -5.38
CA ALA A 199 1.77 8.96 -4.53
C ALA A 199 1.86 7.43 -4.72
N VAL A 200 0.71 6.74 -4.74
CA VAL A 200 0.66 5.29 -5.01
C VAL A 200 1.24 4.98 -6.39
N GLY A 201 0.81 5.71 -7.43
CA GLY A 201 1.30 5.53 -8.80
C GLY A 201 2.81 5.78 -8.92
N ALA A 202 3.33 6.82 -8.26
CA ALA A 202 4.75 7.14 -8.24
C ALA A 202 5.59 6.06 -7.53
N ILE A 203 5.11 5.54 -6.41
CA ILE A 203 5.76 4.44 -5.67
C ILE A 203 5.79 3.16 -6.52
N GLU A 204 4.69 2.82 -7.18
CA GLU A 204 4.62 1.65 -8.06
C GLU A 204 5.52 1.80 -9.30
N ALA A 205 5.57 2.99 -9.91
CA ALA A 205 6.46 3.28 -11.02
C ALA A 205 7.94 3.18 -10.62
N HIS A 206 8.30 3.68 -9.43
CA HIS A 206 9.67 3.57 -8.91
C HIS A 206 10.09 2.10 -8.74
N LYS A 207 9.17 1.23 -8.31
CA LYS A 207 9.44 -0.22 -8.24
C LYS A 207 9.88 -0.79 -9.59
N ILE A 208 9.14 -0.47 -10.65
CA ILE A 208 9.40 -0.97 -12.01
C ILE A 208 10.77 -0.47 -12.49
N SER A 209 11.11 0.78 -12.17
CA SER A 209 12.42 1.35 -12.48
C SER A 209 13.57 0.67 -11.72
N MET A 210 13.36 0.30 -10.44
CA MET A 210 14.37 -0.40 -9.65
C MET A 210 14.61 -1.83 -10.16
N THR A 211 13.55 -2.57 -10.49
CA THR A 211 13.69 -3.95 -10.98
C THR A 211 14.37 -4.00 -12.35
N THR A 212 14.01 -3.09 -13.26
CA THR A 212 14.63 -3.01 -14.59
C THR A 212 16.11 -2.63 -14.56
N SER A 213 16.54 -1.85 -13.55
CA SER A 213 17.96 -1.54 -13.34
C SER A 213 18.78 -2.73 -12.84
N LEU A 214 18.18 -3.67 -12.09
CA LEU A 214 18.85 -4.87 -11.60
C LEU A 214 18.99 -5.93 -12.69
N ASP A 215 17.96 -6.10 -13.53
CA ASP A 215 17.97 -7.07 -14.64
C ASP A 215 18.96 -6.68 -15.76
N HIS A 216 19.33 -5.39 -15.87
CA HIS A 216 20.35 -4.94 -16.81
C HIS A 216 21.78 -5.16 -16.32
N SER A 217 21.98 -5.55 -15.05
CA SER A 217 23.31 -5.77 -14.48
C SER A 217 23.87 -7.19 -14.71
N ASP A 218 23.02 -8.17 -15.05
CA ASP A 218 23.42 -9.58 -15.20
C ASP A 218 23.57 -10.06 -16.65
N HIS A 219 23.48 -9.15 -17.62
CA HIS A 219 23.88 -9.44 -18.99
C HIS A 219 24.95 -8.44 -19.40
N LEU A 220 26.21 -8.88 -19.34
CA LEU A 220 27.26 -8.33 -20.18
C LEU A 220 27.18 -9.06 -21.53
N PRO A 221 26.47 -8.56 -22.56
CA PRO A 221 26.88 -8.87 -23.90
C PRO A 221 28.09 -7.98 -24.19
N THR A 222 29.27 -8.61 -24.20
CA THR A 222 30.39 -8.09 -24.99
C THR A 222 29.97 -8.16 -26.46
N THR A 223 29.16 -7.20 -26.92
CA THR A 223 28.98 -6.88 -28.33
C THR A 223 28.42 -5.47 -28.44
N ALA A 224 29.15 -4.68 -29.21
CA ALA A 224 28.96 -3.27 -29.47
C ALA A 224 27.62 -2.87 -30.09
N ALA A 225 27.35 -1.56 -29.96
CA ALA A 225 26.36 -0.72 -30.66
C ALA A 225 24.90 -1.03 -30.30
N VAL A 226 24.14 -0.09 -29.71
CA VAL A 226 23.66 1.12 -30.40
C VAL A 226 23.62 2.31 -29.42
N ALA A 227 24.62 3.18 -29.52
CA ALA A 227 24.51 4.56 -29.06
C ALA A 227 24.41 5.46 -30.28
N LYS A 228 23.38 6.31 -30.25
CA LYS A 228 23.05 7.44 -31.13
C LYS A 228 24.18 7.86 -32.08
N ALA A 229 23.85 7.94 -33.37
CA ALA A 229 24.67 8.51 -34.43
C ALA A 229 25.24 9.88 -34.04
N LYS A 230 26.46 9.89 -33.49
CA LYS A 230 27.39 11.02 -33.56
C LYS A 230 28.39 10.67 -34.65
N GLY A 231 28.46 11.52 -35.68
CA GLY A 231 29.26 11.30 -36.88
C GLY A 231 30.70 10.89 -36.55
N ARG A 232 31.23 9.91 -37.29
CA ARG A 232 32.62 9.47 -37.17
C ARG A 232 33.56 10.68 -37.33
N PRO A 233 34.62 10.82 -36.52
CA PRO A 233 35.59 11.89 -36.68
C PRO A 233 36.19 11.82 -38.09
N GLN A 234 36.08 12.93 -38.80
CA GLN A 234 36.73 13.16 -40.08
C GLN A 234 38.15 13.65 -39.80
N CYS A 235 39.15 13.15 -40.52
CA CYS A 235 40.51 13.65 -40.38
C CYS A 235 40.58 15.12 -40.81
N TYR A 236 41.02 16.02 -39.94
CA TYR A 236 41.11 17.46 -40.25
C TYR A 236 42.22 17.80 -41.26
N THR A 237 43.09 16.84 -41.60
CA THR A 237 44.22 17.06 -42.55
C THR A 237 43.90 16.59 -43.97
N CYS A 238 43.15 15.50 -44.14
CA CYS A 238 42.84 14.97 -45.48
C CYS A 238 41.34 14.83 -45.76
N SER A 239 40.49 15.17 -44.79
CA SER A 239 39.04 15.09 -44.89
C SER A 239 38.48 13.68 -45.15
N GLU A 240 39.29 12.63 -45.03
CA GLU A 240 38.83 11.25 -45.12
C GLU A 240 38.32 10.74 -43.76
N LYS A 241 37.31 9.86 -43.80
CA LYS A 241 36.68 9.26 -42.62
C LYS A 241 37.41 7.97 -42.25
N GLY A 242 37.60 7.73 -40.95
CA GLY A 242 38.15 6.46 -40.45
C GLY A 242 39.46 6.58 -39.65
N HIS A 243 40.05 7.76 -39.56
CA HIS A 243 41.21 8.03 -38.71
C HIS A 243 41.19 9.48 -38.19
N HIS A 244 41.86 9.76 -37.08
CA HIS A 244 42.05 11.12 -36.55
C HIS A 244 43.32 11.75 -37.14
N SER A 245 43.45 13.08 -37.13
CA SER A 245 44.59 13.79 -37.74
C SER A 245 45.97 13.36 -37.22
N ALA A 246 46.02 12.77 -36.01
CA ALA A 246 47.22 12.18 -35.42
C ALA A 246 47.74 10.96 -36.20
N ASP A 247 46.87 10.19 -36.83
CA ASP A 247 47.18 8.92 -37.48
C ASP A 247 47.00 8.99 -39.01
N CYS A 248 47.07 10.20 -39.57
CA CYS A 248 46.86 10.41 -40.99
C CYS A 248 48.01 9.83 -41.84
N PRO A 249 47.73 8.89 -42.76
CA PRO A 249 48.75 8.28 -43.62
C PRO A 249 49.36 9.28 -44.63
N ASN A 250 48.74 10.44 -44.85
CA ASN A 250 49.21 11.48 -45.77
C ASN A 250 50.16 12.53 -45.16
N LYS A 251 50.63 12.35 -43.91
CA LYS A 251 51.49 13.33 -43.19
C LYS A 251 52.80 13.71 -43.90
N LYS A 252 53.26 12.96 -44.91
CA LYS A 252 54.56 13.20 -45.57
C LYS A 252 54.50 14.07 -46.83
N LYS A 253 53.33 14.55 -47.27
CA LYS A 253 53.22 15.34 -48.52
C LYS A 253 53.19 16.86 -48.36
N HIS A 254 53.07 17.40 -47.14
CA HIS A 254 52.87 18.85 -46.93
C HIS A 254 54.07 19.63 -46.37
N LEU A 255 55.24 18.99 -46.18
CA LEU A 255 56.44 19.63 -45.63
C LEU A 255 57.39 20.24 -46.68
N LYS A 256 56.94 20.41 -47.94
CA LYS A 256 57.74 21.03 -49.00
C LYS A 256 57.04 22.22 -49.66
N ALA A 257 56.52 23.15 -48.88
CA ALA A 257 56.13 24.48 -49.38
C ALA A 257 55.92 25.45 -48.21
N SER A 258 57.01 25.94 -47.62
CA SER A 258 57.15 27.35 -47.18
C SER A 258 58.50 27.53 -46.50
N ALA A 259 59.51 27.86 -47.30
CA ALA A 259 60.72 28.52 -46.83
C ALA A 259 60.77 29.89 -47.50
N ARG A 260 61.15 30.91 -46.72
CA ARG A 260 61.16 32.38 -46.97
C ARG A 260 59.79 33.03 -46.75
N SER A 261 59.62 34.10 -45.98
CA SER A 261 60.47 35.18 -45.44
C SER A 261 59.65 35.85 -44.28
N VAL A 262 60.17 36.50 -43.24
CA VAL A 262 60.80 37.84 -43.17
C VAL A 262 61.27 38.07 -41.72
N GLU A 263 62.33 38.87 -41.58
CA GLU A 263 63.03 39.34 -40.39
C GLU A 263 62.22 40.05 -39.28
N ALA A 264 62.68 39.78 -38.05
CA ALA A 264 62.91 40.64 -36.88
C ALA A 264 62.20 42.00 -36.73
N ARG A 265 61.61 42.21 -35.54
CA ARG A 265 62.08 43.24 -34.59
C ARG A 265 61.61 42.97 -33.15
N ALA A 266 62.51 43.29 -32.23
CA ALA A 266 62.48 43.05 -30.80
C ALA A 266 61.65 44.07 -30.01
N GLY A 267 61.30 43.72 -28.77
CA GLY A 267 61.29 44.68 -27.68
C GLY A 267 60.15 44.56 -26.66
N ALA A 268 60.56 44.54 -25.39
CA ALA A 268 59.85 44.97 -24.19
C ALA A 268 59.05 43.92 -23.39
N THR A 269 59.75 43.46 -22.36
CA THR A 269 59.33 42.82 -21.13
C THR A 269 58.45 43.75 -20.26
N SER A 270 57.46 43.21 -19.56
CA SER A 270 57.37 43.45 -18.12
C SER A 270 56.61 42.32 -17.42
N VAL A 271 57.30 41.78 -16.42
CA VAL A 271 56.79 40.94 -15.33
C VAL A 271 56.24 41.88 -14.27
N VAL A 272 55.06 41.60 -13.71
CA VAL A 272 54.71 41.98 -12.32
C VAL A 272 53.90 40.86 -11.68
N GLN A 273 54.13 40.72 -10.39
CA GLN A 273 54.07 39.54 -9.56
C GLN A 273 52.83 39.52 -8.64
N LEU A 274 52.45 38.29 -8.31
CA LEU A 274 51.73 37.77 -7.14
C LEU A 274 51.41 38.75 -5.99
N GLY A 275 50.19 38.63 -5.49
CA GLY A 275 49.81 38.97 -4.11
C GLY A 275 48.81 37.95 -3.59
N GLY A 276 49.29 37.05 -2.72
CA GLY A 276 48.48 36.26 -1.81
C GLY A 276 48.74 36.74 -0.37
N TYR A 277 47.69 36.69 0.46
CA TYR A 277 47.68 36.72 1.92
C TYR A 277 46.20 36.54 2.32
N ASP A 278 45.80 35.89 3.40
CA ASP A 278 46.40 34.90 4.29
C ASP A 278 45.23 34.37 5.13
N SER A 279 45.37 33.16 5.65
CA SER A 279 44.44 32.56 6.59
C SER A 279 44.37 33.36 7.89
N ASN A 280 43.23 33.29 8.58
CA ASN A 280 43.23 33.32 10.04
C ASN A 280 42.12 32.43 10.58
N ASP A 281 42.55 31.68 11.57
CA ASP A 281 41.94 30.56 12.28
C ASP A 281 40.87 31.00 13.30
N ASP A 282 39.99 30.04 13.58
CA ASP A 282 39.48 29.57 14.89
C ASP A 282 38.66 30.47 15.85
N GLU A 283 38.04 29.75 16.80
CA GLU A 283 37.12 30.11 17.90
C GLU A 283 35.63 30.02 17.49
N ASP A 284 34.94 28.88 17.64
CA ASP A 284 34.61 28.10 18.85
C ASP A 284 33.91 28.97 19.90
N ASP A 285 32.58 28.91 19.94
CA ASP A 285 31.79 29.29 21.11
C ASP A 285 30.55 28.39 21.22
N SER A 286 30.71 27.44 22.13
CA SER A 286 29.69 26.66 22.81
C SER A 286 28.72 27.59 23.54
N PHE A 287 27.41 27.33 23.45
CA PHE A 287 26.50 27.67 24.54
C PHE A 287 25.33 26.67 24.61
N ASP A 288 25.42 25.77 25.58
CA ASP A 288 24.29 25.07 26.20
C ASP A 288 23.60 26.01 27.19
N GLU A 289 22.27 26.07 27.18
CA GLU A 289 21.45 26.32 28.38
C GLU A 289 19.99 25.97 28.01
N GLU A 290 19.48 24.80 28.42
CA GLU A 290 18.86 24.48 29.71
C GLU A 290 17.32 24.50 29.60
N ILE A 291 16.78 23.61 30.41
CA ILE A 291 15.49 22.95 30.43
C ILE A 291 14.37 23.87 30.91
N ASP A 292 13.12 23.54 30.57
CA ASP A 292 12.03 23.82 31.49
C ASP A 292 10.96 22.72 31.46
N VAL A 293 10.70 22.21 32.66
CA VAL A 293 9.76 21.15 33.04
C VAL A 293 8.45 21.80 33.48
N TRP A 294 7.33 21.41 32.88
CA TRP A 294 5.98 21.56 33.43
C TRP A 294 5.19 20.31 32.99
N GLY A 295 4.47 19.57 33.82
CA GLY A 295 3.73 19.91 35.03
C GLY A 295 2.38 19.20 34.90
#